data_AF-A0A1I1WFY9-F1
#
_entry.id   AF-A0A1I1WFY9-F1
#
_cell.length_a   1.000
_cell.length_b   1.000
_cell.length_c   1.000
_cell.angle_alpha   90.00
_cell.angle_beta   90.00
_cell.angle_gamma   90.00
#
_symmetry.space_group_name_H-M   'P 1'
#
loop_
_entity.id
_entity.type
_entity.pdbx_description
1 polymer ?
#
loop_
_entity_poly.entity_id
_entity_poly.type
_entity_poly.pdbx_seq_one_letter_code
_entity_poly.pdbx_strand_id
1 'polypeptide(L)'
;MNAWMNTNILLALVALAGIASAALYARRRQWMDALLVLVAAAALGLFAAGIRLPGDAGRTLTLDPAAPAPMLDGVRAFAATGDGLRAAQWNDLPALPLQWQRPEGGTLRLDYPRQLALGRSFTLRVQRDDKVDARLQLVAENGQVIADARGTGELVVNWMPPLAERLVLKARLLDAGGKTIAEGPVPLTVVEPSILQVQGRFGAPSFDLRTLNELLAGSGALLDWQVLLGRAITRTELPLETMKEPNLLVIDAAWFERAGSAERSALLGRVAGGLPLLVLGGNANDAGVWSRTLGLPLQAQASGRKIEAPLELPVAPLNPVSRDAGEWRGADNLVWTRNWQKGRIAWLGASEWHRHAISEPQALALWWQGVLDALRVERPQDVEWLAPEDLPLPGQRMELCARGVKGEVSFPDLKLARTWAPRTDAACVAVYPEKSGWLQARDARAGAHAVYVYAPGDWPQWQAAQRRDATARYAARTPVKALEGAARAFPAWPFALAFAAAMLLLWWRERR
;
A
#
# COMPACT_ATOMS: atom_id res chain seq x y z
N MET A 1 13.47 -41.06 20.89
CA MET A 1 12.58 -42.17 20.49
C MET A 1 12.43 -43.30 21.53
N ASN A 2 13.16 -43.31 22.66
CA ASN A 2 13.12 -44.46 23.60
C ASN A 2 12.02 -44.41 24.69
N ALA A 3 11.40 -43.26 24.97
CA ALA A 3 10.42 -43.14 26.06
C ALA A 3 9.03 -43.75 25.71
N TRP A 4 8.58 -43.60 24.46
CA TRP A 4 7.28 -44.11 24.00
C TRP A 4 7.24 -45.64 23.90
N MET A 5 8.36 -46.26 23.54
CA MET A 5 8.47 -47.72 23.44
C MET A 5 8.39 -48.37 24.84
N ASN A 6 8.92 -47.71 25.87
CA ASN A 6 8.83 -48.19 27.25
C ASN A 6 7.40 -48.15 27.82
N THR A 7 6.60 -47.12 27.53
CA THR A 7 5.22 -47.03 28.05
C THR A 7 4.31 -48.11 27.46
N ASN A 8 4.42 -48.38 26.14
CA ASN A 8 3.62 -49.42 25.50
C ASN A 8 3.99 -50.82 25.98
N ILE A 9 5.29 -51.09 26.22
CA ILE A 9 5.74 -52.35 26.82
C ILE A 9 5.23 -52.48 28.25
N LEU A 10 5.26 -51.41 29.04
CA LEU A 10 4.77 -51.42 30.42
C LEU A 10 3.25 -51.65 30.49
N LEU A 11 2.47 -51.03 29.61
CA LEU A 11 1.03 -51.28 29.48
C LEU A 11 0.72 -52.71 29.04
N ALA A 12 1.49 -53.26 28.09
CA ALA A 12 1.34 -54.64 27.65
C ALA A 12 1.64 -55.65 28.78
N LEU A 13 2.68 -55.39 29.58
CA LEU A 13 3.02 -56.22 30.74
C LEU A 13 1.95 -56.17 31.83
N VAL A 14 1.39 -54.98 32.13
CA VAL A 14 0.28 -54.84 33.10
C VAL A 14 -0.96 -55.61 32.62
N ALA A 15 -1.31 -55.51 31.34
CA ALA A 15 -2.44 -56.24 30.77
C ALA A 15 -2.24 -57.75 30.81
N LEU A 16 -1.05 -58.24 30.41
CA LEU A 16 -0.72 -59.67 30.43
C LEU A 16 -0.72 -60.24 31.86
N ALA A 17 -0.13 -59.52 32.82
CA ALA A 17 -0.13 -59.95 34.22
C ALA A 17 -1.55 -59.98 34.82
N GLY A 18 -2.39 -59.00 34.49
CA GLY A 18 -3.79 -58.95 34.91
C GLY A 18 -4.62 -60.11 34.35
N ILE A 19 -4.50 -60.38 33.05
CA ILE A 19 -5.23 -61.48 32.38
C ILE A 19 -4.76 -62.85 32.90
N ALA A 20 -3.45 -63.07 33.03
CA ALA A 20 -2.91 -64.33 33.53
C ALA A 20 -3.36 -64.61 34.98
N SER A 21 -3.37 -63.57 35.83
CA SER A 21 -3.82 -63.68 37.21
C SER A 21 -5.33 -63.92 37.30
N ALA A 22 -6.14 -63.21 36.51
CA ALA A 22 -7.60 -63.43 36.48
C ALA A 22 -7.97 -64.85 35.97
N ALA A 23 -7.23 -65.38 34.99
CA ALA A 23 -7.42 -66.74 34.48
C ALA A 23 -7.10 -67.81 35.55
N LEU A 24 -6.10 -67.57 36.41
CA LEU A 24 -5.77 -68.45 37.53
C LEU A 24 -6.90 -68.51 38.58
N TYR A 25 -7.48 -67.36 38.96
CA TYR A 25 -8.62 -67.32 39.90
C TYR A 25 -9.90 -67.88 39.28
N ALA A 26 -10.17 -67.61 38.00
CA ALA A 26 -11.32 -68.15 37.28
C ALA A 26 -11.25 -69.69 37.18
N ARG A 27 -10.05 -70.26 36.96
CA ARG A 27 -9.83 -71.71 36.94
C ARG A 27 -10.16 -72.38 38.28
N ARG A 28 -10.01 -71.65 39.40
CA ARG A 28 -10.38 -72.11 40.75
C ARG A 28 -11.84 -71.82 41.13
N ARG A 29 -12.69 -71.39 40.16
CA ARG A 29 -14.08 -70.95 40.37
C ARG A 29 -14.24 -69.76 41.33
N GLN A 30 -13.19 -68.97 41.55
CA GLN A 30 -13.19 -67.78 42.40
C GLN A 30 -13.51 -66.53 41.56
N TRP A 31 -14.74 -66.45 41.06
CA TRP A 31 -15.15 -65.44 40.08
C TRP A 31 -15.04 -63.99 40.56
N MET A 32 -15.32 -63.74 41.84
CA MET A 32 -15.22 -62.39 42.39
C MET A 32 -13.76 -61.93 42.55
N ASP A 33 -12.83 -62.85 42.80
CA ASP A 33 -11.40 -62.54 42.88
C ASP A 33 -10.82 -62.27 41.49
N ALA A 34 -11.26 -63.03 40.47
CA ALA A 34 -10.95 -62.74 39.07
C ALA A 34 -11.44 -61.34 38.63
N LEU A 35 -12.63 -60.92 39.06
CA LEU A 35 -13.16 -59.57 38.80
C LEU A 35 -12.30 -58.48 39.46
N LEU A 36 -11.91 -58.66 40.72
CA LEU A 36 -11.08 -57.69 41.45
C LEU A 36 -9.70 -57.52 40.81
N VAL A 37 -9.09 -58.61 40.34
CA VAL A 37 -7.81 -58.57 39.60
C VAL A 37 -7.94 -57.81 38.29
N LEU A 38 -9.04 -57.98 37.55
CA LEU A 38 -9.28 -57.22 36.31
C LEU A 38 -9.48 -55.73 36.59
N VAL A 39 -10.21 -55.37 37.65
CA VAL A 39 -10.39 -53.97 38.07
C VAL A 39 -9.06 -53.35 38.49
N ALA A 40 -8.23 -54.08 39.24
CA ALA A 40 -6.90 -53.64 39.64
C ALA A 40 -5.99 -53.42 38.42
N ALA A 41 -5.96 -54.38 37.48
CA ALA A 41 -5.16 -54.27 36.27
C ALA A 41 -5.62 -53.10 35.36
N ALA A 42 -6.93 -52.89 35.24
CA ALA A 42 -7.48 -51.75 34.51
C ALA A 42 -7.13 -50.41 35.16
N ALA A 43 -7.25 -50.30 36.48
CA ALA A 43 -6.89 -49.09 37.22
C ALA A 43 -5.38 -48.76 37.10
N LEU A 44 -4.51 -49.78 37.21
CA LEU A 44 -3.06 -49.62 37.04
C LEU A 44 -2.68 -49.25 35.60
N GLY A 45 -3.37 -49.84 34.61
CA GLY A 45 -3.20 -49.49 33.20
C GLY A 45 -3.59 -48.05 32.91
N LEU A 46 -4.73 -47.58 33.44
CA LEU A 46 -5.18 -46.19 33.29
C LEU A 46 -4.25 -45.19 34.02
N PHE A 47 -3.70 -45.59 35.16
CA PHE A 47 -2.68 -44.83 35.89
C PHE A 47 -1.39 -44.68 35.06
N ALA A 48 -0.90 -45.78 34.48
CA ALA A 48 0.31 -45.79 33.66
C ALA A 48 0.14 -45.09 32.30
N ALA A 49 -1.09 -45.08 31.76
CA ALA A 49 -1.40 -44.44 30.47
C ALA A 49 -1.37 -42.90 30.53
N GLY A 50 -1.40 -42.30 31.73
CA GLY A 50 -1.23 -40.84 31.90
C GLY A 50 -2.25 -40.03 31.11
N ILE A 51 -3.54 -40.39 31.24
CA ILE A 51 -4.64 -39.79 30.49
C ILE A 51 -4.61 -38.26 30.67
N ARG A 52 -4.64 -37.53 29.55
CA ARG A 52 -4.73 -36.07 29.55
C ARG A 52 -6.14 -35.69 29.16
N LEU A 53 -6.79 -34.87 29.98
CA LEU A 53 -8.03 -34.24 29.56
C LEU A 53 -7.72 -32.99 28.72
N PRO A 54 -8.54 -32.67 27.71
CA PRO A 54 -8.54 -31.32 27.15
C PRO A 54 -8.84 -30.37 28.31
N GLY A 55 -7.85 -29.55 28.69
CA GLY A 55 -7.98 -28.62 29.80
C GLY A 55 -8.58 -27.29 29.32
N ASP A 56 -9.58 -26.78 30.05
CA ASP A 56 -10.23 -25.46 29.84
C ASP A 56 -9.33 -24.24 30.15
N ALA A 57 -8.00 -24.37 30.02
CA ALA A 57 -7.07 -23.27 30.24
C ALA A 57 -6.73 -22.57 28.91
N GLY A 58 -7.45 -21.48 28.62
CA GLY A 58 -7.16 -20.54 27.53
C GLY A 58 -7.96 -20.85 26.25
N ARG A 59 -9.16 -20.30 26.15
CA ARG A 59 -10.01 -20.48 24.97
C ARG A 59 -9.34 -19.79 23.77
N THR A 60 -8.81 -20.58 22.85
CA THR A 60 -8.44 -20.07 21.53
C THR A 60 -9.73 -19.77 20.79
N LEU A 61 -9.97 -18.49 20.49
CA LEU A 61 -11.18 -18.09 19.81
C LEU A 61 -10.99 -18.23 18.30
N THR A 62 -11.81 -19.07 17.66
CA THR A 62 -11.85 -19.14 16.20
C THR A 62 -12.62 -17.94 15.68
N LEU A 63 -11.96 -17.13 14.86
CA LEU A 63 -12.52 -15.93 14.24
C LEU A 63 -13.14 -16.32 12.89
N ASP A 64 -14.43 -16.00 12.75
CA ASP A 64 -15.15 -16.13 11.49
C ASP A 64 -15.19 -14.75 10.79
N PRO A 65 -14.70 -14.62 9.54
CA PRO A 65 -14.79 -13.38 8.78
C PRO A 65 -16.20 -12.82 8.61
N ALA A 66 -17.23 -13.68 8.66
CA ALA A 66 -18.64 -13.32 8.45
C ALA A 66 -19.39 -12.99 9.76
N ALA A 67 -18.81 -13.24 10.93
CA ALA A 67 -19.45 -13.00 12.22
C ALA A 67 -18.76 -11.89 13.01
N PRO A 68 -19.49 -11.04 13.74
CA PRO A 68 -18.89 -10.10 14.68
C PRO A 68 -18.10 -10.84 15.77
N ALA A 69 -17.01 -10.23 16.26
CA ALA A 69 -16.19 -10.84 17.30
C ALA A 69 -17.02 -11.08 18.59
N PRO A 70 -17.13 -12.32 19.08
CA PRO A 70 -17.83 -12.60 20.33
C PRO A 70 -17.07 -12.03 21.54
N MET A 71 -17.71 -12.07 22.70
CA MET A 71 -17.18 -11.58 23.99
C MET A 71 -15.76 -12.12 24.23
N LEU A 72 -14.79 -11.20 24.42
CA LEU A 72 -13.35 -11.49 24.44
C LEU A 72 -12.82 -11.96 25.81
N ASP A 73 -13.70 -12.10 26.81
CA ASP A 73 -13.29 -12.45 28.17
C ASP A 73 -12.64 -13.83 28.23
N GLY A 74 -11.40 -13.87 28.74
CA GLY A 74 -10.62 -15.10 28.90
C GLY A 74 -9.93 -15.62 27.64
N VAL A 75 -10.05 -14.93 26.50
CA VAL A 75 -9.35 -15.28 25.25
C VAL A 75 -7.87 -14.97 25.38
N ARG A 76 -7.01 -15.97 25.10
CA ARG A 76 -5.54 -15.83 25.16
C ARG A 76 -4.83 -16.02 23.81
N ALA A 77 -5.57 -16.49 22.81
CA ALA A 77 -5.09 -16.66 21.44
C ALA A 77 -6.27 -16.63 20.47
N PHE A 78 -5.99 -16.28 19.23
CA PHE A 78 -6.94 -16.36 18.12
C PHE A 78 -6.56 -17.51 17.18
N ALA A 79 -7.56 -18.11 16.54
CA ALA A 79 -7.37 -18.96 15.38
C ALA A 79 -8.15 -18.35 14.20
N ALA A 80 -7.52 -18.23 13.03
CA ALA A 80 -8.18 -17.76 11.82
C ALA A 80 -8.12 -18.83 10.74
N THR A 81 -9.22 -19.02 10.02
CA THR A 81 -9.31 -19.97 8.90
C THR A 81 -9.34 -19.23 7.55
N GLY A 82 -8.96 -19.92 6.48
CA GLY A 82 -8.94 -19.35 5.13
C GLY A 82 -8.04 -18.12 5.01
N ASP A 83 -8.54 -17.09 4.32
CA ASP A 83 -7.79 -15.86 4.05
C ASP A 83 -7.60 -14.94 5.28
N GLY A 84 -8.24 -15.25 6.41
CA GLY A 84 -8.21 -14.42 7.63
C GLY A 84 -9.18 -13.23 7.61
N LEU A 85 -8.87 -12.19 8.39
CA LEU A 85 -9.72 -11.00 8.56
C LEU A 85 -9.15 -9.76 7.85
N ARG A 86 -9.99 -8.74 7.65
CA ARG A 86 -9.58 -7.44 7.10
C ARG A 86 -8.86 -6.58 8.16
N ALA A 87 -8.14 -5.55 7.71
CA ALA A 87 -7.34 -4.72 8.62
C ALA A 87 -8.22 -4.01 9.66
N ALA A 88 -9.38 -3.49 9.26
CA ALA A 88 -10.34 -2.86 10.18
C ALA A 88 -10.78 -3.82 11.30
N GLN A 89 -11.11 -5.08 10.97
CA GLN A 89 -11.49 -6.08 11.96
C GLN A 89 -10.34 -6.43 12.91
N TRP A 90 -9.11 -6.51 12.41
CA TRP A 90 -7.93 -6.73 13.25
C TRP A 90 -7.62 -5.56 14.19
N ASN A 91 -7.90 -4.32 13.76
CA ASN A 91 -7.69 -3.14 14.59
C ASN A 91 -8.67 -3.06 15.78
N ASP A 92 -9.83 -3.69 15.67
CA ASP A 92 -10.82 -3.79 16.76
C ASP A 92 -10.49 -4.92 17.76
N LEU A 93 -9.45 -5.74 17.49
CA LEU A 93 -9.03 -6.85 18.34
C LEU A 93 -7.74 -6.53 19.13
N PRO A 94 -7.62 -7.00 20.38
CA PRO A 94 -6.36 -6.87 21.14
C PRO A 94 -5.23 -7.66 20.47
N ALA A 95 -3.98 -7.29 20.73
CA ALA A 95 -2.82 -8.01 20.22
C ALA A 95 -2.60 -9.32 20.99
N LEU A 96 -3.11 -10.44 20.46
CA LEU A 96 -2.94 -11.78 20.99
C LEU A 96 -2.25 -12.71 19.97
N PRO A 97 -1.60 -13.79 20.42
CA PRO A 97 -1.06 -14.83 19.55
C PRO A 97 -2.09 -15.35 18.55
N LEU A 98 -1.69 -15.54 17.29
CA LEU A 98 -2.55 -16.01 16.20
C LEU A 98 -2.10 -17.38 15.67
N GLN A 99 -3.02 -18.33 15.61
CA GLN A 99 -2.91 -19.57 14.84
C GLN A 99 -3.54 -19.36 13.47
N TRP A 100 -2.72 -19.21 12.44
CA TRP A 100 -3.16 -19.04 11.07
C TRP A 100 -2.17 -19.69 10.10
N GLN A 101 -2.69 -20.48 9.17
CA GLN A 101 -1.92 -21.01 8.06
C GLN A 101 -2.34 -20.30 6.78
N ARG A 102 -1.38 -19.63 6.13
CA ARG A 102 -1.63 -18.89 4.89
C ARG A 102 -2.08 -19.87 3.79
N PRO A 103 -3.26 -19.66 3.16
CA PRO A 103 -3.65 -20.46 2.01
C PRO A 103 -2.73 -20.22 0.81
N GLU A 104 -2.48 -21.26 0.03
CA GLU A 104 -1.66 -21.19 -1.20
C GLU A 104 -2.51 -20.78 -2.42
N GLY A 105 -1.95 -19.93 -3.28
CA GLY A 105 -2.51 -19.58 -4.59
C GLY A 105 -3.82 -18.79 -4.57
N GLY A 106 -4.32 -18.47 -5.77
CA GLY A 106 -5.66 -17.90 -5.97
C GLY A 106 -5.84 -16.43 -5.56
N THR A 107 -4.76 -15.68 -5.36
CA THR A 107 -4.82 -14.24 -5.10
C THR A 107 -4.36 -13.40 -6.29
N LEU A 108 -5.01 -12.24 -6.45
CA LEU A 108 -4.62 -11.20 -7.39
C LEU A 108 -4.56 -9.86 -6.65
N ARG A 109 -3.78 -8.90 -7.16
CA ARG A 109 -3.71 -7.53 -6.64
C ARG A 109 -3.92 -6.56 -7.78
N LEU A 110 -4.76 -5.54 -7.53
CA LEU A 110 -4.93 -4.41 -8.43
C LEU A 110 -4.17 -3.21 -7.88
N ASP A 111 -3.51 -2.49 -8.78
CA ASP A 111 -2.87 -1.21 -8.51
C ASP A 111 -3.20 -0.24 -9.64
N TYR A 112 -3.81 0.89 -9.27
CA TYR A 112 -4.22 1.94 -10.20
C TYR A 112 -4.55 3.23 -9.45
N PRO A 113 -4.44 4.41 -10.09
CA PRO A 113 -4.82 5.68 -9.47
C PRO A 113 -6.35 5.79 -9.38
N ARG A 114 -6.89 6.09 -8.20
CA ARG A 114 -8.34 6.34 -8.02
C ARG A 114 -8.77 7.73 -8.49
N GLN A 115 -7.83 8.66 -8.61
CA GLN A 115 -8.02 10.00 -9.13
C GLN A 115 -6.90 10.33 -10.12
N LEU A 116 -7.25 10.98 -11.22
CA LEU A 116 -6.34 11.28 -12.33
C LEU A 116 -6.67 12.65 -12.92
N ALA A 117 -5.68 13.46 -13.26
CA ALA A 117 -5.92 14.69 -14.01
C ALA A 117 -6.17 14.35 -15.50
N LEU A 118 -7.11 15.05 -16.13
CA LEU A 118 -7.36 14.92 -17.57
C LEU A 118 -6.05 15.19 -18.36
N GLY A 119 -5.82 14.39 -19.41
CA GLY A 119 -4.58 14.42 -20.20
C GLY A 119 -3.44 13.55 -19.64
N ARG A 120 -3.59 12.96 -18.46
CA ARG A 120 -2.67 11.91 -17.95
C ARG A 120 -3.17 10.53 -18.35
N SER A 121 -2.23 9.63 -18.65
CA SER A 121 -2.56 8.22 -18.92
C SER A 121 -2.98 7.52 -17.63
N PHE A 122 -4.14 6.88 -17.66
CA PHE A 122 -4.56 5.91 -16.66
C PHE A 122 -3.78 4.61 -16.86
N THR A 123 -3.26 4.05 -15.77
CA THR A 123 -2.54 2.76 -15.78
C THR A 123 -3.18 1.84 -14.75
N LEU A 124 -3.64 0.68 -15.21
CA LEU A 124 -4.10 -0.41 -14.36
C LEU A 124 -3.10 -1.55 -14.43
N ARG A 125 -2.58 -1.92 -13.26
CA ARG A 125 -1.70 -3.06 -13.06
C ARG A 125 -2.44 -4.17 -12.31
N VAL A 126 -2.34 -5.39 -12.82
CA VAL A 126 -2.84 -6.60 -12.17
C VAL A 126 -1.67 -7.55 -11.94
N GLN A 127 -1.43 -7.87 -10.68
CA GLN A 127 -0.43 -8.84 -10.26
C GLN A 127 -1.12 -10.12 -9.80
N ARG A 128 -0.63 -11.26 -10.27
CA ARG A 128 -1.17 -12.58 -9.96
C ARG A 128 -0.10 -13.47 -9.36
N ASP A 129 -0.52 -14.34 -8.45
CA ASP A 129 0.35 -15.38 -7.91
C ASP A 129 0.56 -16.53 -8.92
N ASP A 130 -0.50 -16.86 -9.67
CA ASP A 130 -0.45 -17.83 -10.75
C ASP A 130 0.08 -17.16 -12.02
N LYS A 131 1.37 -17.38 -12.32
CA LYS A 131 2.08 -16.83 -13.50
C LYS A 131 1.67 -17.49 -14.82
N VAL A 132 0.39 -17.78 -14.98
CA VAL A 132 -0.21 -18.39 -16.17
C VAL A 132 -0.59 -17.32 -17.17
N ASP A 133 -0.52 -17.65 -18.46
CA ASP A 133 -0.96 -16.77 -19.54
C ASP A 133 -2.40 -16.27 -19.31
N ALA A 134 -2.57 -14.96 -19.44
CA ALA A 134 -3.87 -14.32 -19.40
C ALA A 134 -3.92 -13.06 -20.24
N ARG A 135 -5.15 -12.60 -20.47
CA ARG A 135 -5.47 -11.33 -21.10
C ARG A 135 -6.19 -10.42 -20.12
N LEU A 136 -5.64 -9.25 -19.86
CA LEU A 136 -6.30 -8.18 -19.13
C LEU A 136 -7.03 -7.29 -20.13
N GLN A 137 -8.30 -7.00 -19.88
CA GLN A 137 -9.09 -6.05 -20.65
C GLN A 137 -9.64 -4.99 -19.70
N LEU A 138 -9.51 -3.72 -20.08
CA LEU A 138 -10.22 -2.60 -19.50
C LEU A 138 -11.42 -2.28 -20.41
N VAL A 139 -12.59 -2.15 -19.81
CA VAL A 139 -13.88 -2.05 -20.49
C VAL A 139 -14.60 -0.81 -19.96
N ALA A 140 -15.14 -0.01 -20.87
CA ALA A 140 -15.96 1.15 -20.54
C ALA A 140 -17.36 0.73 -20.05
N GLU A 141 -18.12 1.67 -19.49
CA GLU A 141 -19.48 1.44 -18.96
C GLU A 141 -20.47 0.98 -20.04
N ASN A 142 -20.22 1.32 -21.30
CA ASN A 142 -20.99 0.85 -22.46
C ASN A 142 -20.61 -0.57 -22.94
N GLY A 143 -19.67 -1.25 -22.28
CA GLY A 143 -19.21 -2.60 -22.62
C GLY A 143 -18.10 -2.66 -23.68
N GLN A 144 -17.65 -1.53 -24.22
CA GLN A 144 -16.56 -1.48 -25.19
C GLN A 144 -15.21 -1.74 -24.52
N VAL A 145 -14.37 -2.59 -25.12
CA VAL A 145 -12.96 -2.75 -24.69
C VAL A 145 -12.18 -1.51 -25.11
N ILE A 146 -11.60 -0.81 -24.14
CA ILE A 146 -10.87 0.45 -24.33
C ILE A 146 -9.35 0.29 -24.22
N ALA A 147 -8.89 -0.78 -23.57
CA ALA A 147 -7.49 -1.18 -23.55
C ALA A 147 -7.37 -2.69 -23.26
N ASP A 148 -6.33 -3.33 -23.78
CA ASP A 148 -6.04 -4.73 -23.46
C ASP A 148 -4.54 -5.05 -23.47
N ALA A 149 -4.17 -6.09 -22.73
CA ALA A 149 -2.81 -6.60 -22.65
C ALA A 149 -2.82 -8.12 -22.46
N ARG A 150 -1.78 -8.81 -22.93
CA ARG A 150 -1.58 -10.25 -22.75
C ARG A 150 -0.20 -10.52 -22.17
N GLY A 151 -0.09 -11.56 -21.36
CA GLY A 151 1.18 -11.99 -20.78
C GLY A 151 1.01 -12.91 -19.57
N THR A 152 2.14 -13.22 -18.94
CA THR A 152 2.25 -14.03 -17.72
C THR A 152 2.58 -13.16 -16.51
N GLY A 153 1.92 -13.39 -15.37
CA GLY A 153 2.25 -12.70 -14.13
C GLY A 153 1.67 -11.28 -14.04
N GLU A 154 2.51 -10.25 -14.16
CA GLU A 154 2.07 -8.85 -14.09
C GLU A 154 1.55 -8.37 -15.45
N LEU A 155 0.31 -7.90 -15.47
CA LEU A 155 -0.35 -7.35 -16.65
C LEU A 155 -0.62 -5.86 -16.43
N VAL A 156 -0.31 -5.05 -17.44
CA VAL A 156 -0.48 -3.60 -17.39
C VAL A 156 -1.26 -3.15 -18.62
N VAL A 157 -2.32 -2.37 -18.40
CA VAL A 157 -3.07 -1.69 -19.46
C VAL A 157 -3.03 -0.19 -19.24
N ASN A 158 -2.92 0.56 -20.34
CA ASN A 158 -2.90 2.02 -20.35
C ASN A 158 -4.08 2.55 -21.15
N TRP A 159 -4.71 3.61 -20.67
CA TRP A 159 -5.83 4.27 -21.34
C TRP A 159 -5.78 5.77 -21.07
N MET A 160 -6.13 6.59 -22.07
CA MET A 160 -6.21 8.05 -21.91
C MET A 160 -7.68 8.45 -21.76
N PRO A 161 -8.10 9.01 -20.61
CA PRO A 161 -9.48 9.46 -20.45
C PRO A 161 -9.78 10.64 -21.38
N PRO A 162 -10.93 10.65 -22.07
CA PRO A 162 -11.30 11.73 -22.98
C PRO A 162 -11.92 12.94 -22.27
N LEU A 163 -12.49 12.75 -21.08
CA LEU A 163 -13.29 13.75 -20.37
C LEU A 163 -12.98 13.75 -18.87
N ALA A 164 -13.15 14.91 -18.23
CA ALA A 164 -13.09 15.06 -16.78
C ALA A 164 -14.44 14.68 -16.16
N GLU A 165 -14.54 13.46 -15.67
CA GLU A 165 -15.75 12.91 -15.08
C GLU A 165 -15.44 11.76 -14.11
N ARG A 166 -16.47 11.31 -13.41
CA ARG A 166 -16.39 10.17 -12.49
C ARG A 166 -16.96 8.94 -13.18
N LEU A 167 -16.18 7.88 -13.26
CA LEU A 167 -16.45 6.68 -14.05
C LEU A 167 -16.32 5.41 -13.20
N VAL A 168 -17.07 4.37 -13.58
CA VAL A 168 -16.84 3.01 -13.07
C VAL A 168 -16.49 2.10 -14.25
N LEU A 169 -15.20 2.03 -14.60
CA LEU A 169 -14.74 1.10 -15.62
C LEU A 169 -14.88 -0.34 -15.12
N LYS A 170 -14.84 -1.33 -16.01
CA LYS A 170 -14.78 -2.75 -15.66
C LYS A 170 -13.45 -3.32 -16.13
N ALA A 171 -12.72 -4.03 -15.28
CA ALA A 171 -11.60 -4.86 -15.73
C ALA A 171 -12.01 -6.33 -15.76
N ARG A 172 -11.59 -7.03 -16.82
CA ARG A 172 -11.79 -8.46 -17.02
C ARG A 172 -10.45 -9.12 -17.26
N LEU A 173 -10.19 -10.17 -16.50
CA LEU A 173 -9.05 -11.04 -16.68
C LEU A 173 -9.55 -12.34 -17.32
N LEU A 174 -9.03 -12.66 -18.50
CA LEU A 174 -9.38 -13.85 -19.26
C LEU A 174 -8.20 -14.83 -19.28
N ASP A 175 -8.48 -16.13 -19.30
CA ASP A 175 -7.46 -17.16 -19.54
C ASP A 175 -7.04 -17.22 -21.02
N ALA A 176 -6.09 -18.10 -21.33
CA ALA A 176 -5.63 -18.33 -22.71
C ALA A 176 -6.76 -18.79 -23.65
N GLY A 177 -7.81 -19.42 -23.11
CA GLY A 177 -9.01 -19.84 -23.85
C GLY A 177 -10.07 -18.74 -23.98
N GLY A 178 -9.84 -17.54 -23.42
CA GLY A 178 -10.78 -16.42 -23.44
C GLY A 178 -11.90 -16.50 -22.40
N LYS A 179 -11.84 -17.45 -21.46
CA LYS A 179 -12.80 -17.55 -20.35
C LYS A 179 -12.43 -16.59 -19.24
N THR A 180 -13.42 -15.90 -18.66
CA THR A 180 -13.21 -14.98 -17.54
C THR A 180 -12.73 -15.72 -16.30
N ILE A 181 -11.54 -15.37 -15.82
CA ILE A 181 -10.96 -15.82 -14.55
C ILE A 181 -11.43 -14.93 -13.40
N ALA A 182 -11.39 -13.60 -13.62
CA ALA A 182 -11.76 -12.60 -12.64
C ALA A 182 -12.30 -11.35 -13.33
N GLU A 183 -13.25 -10.67 -12.69
CA GLU A 183 -13.74 -9.39 -13.14
C GLU A 183 -14.22 -8.54 -11.97
N GLY A 184 -14.27 -7.22 -12.20
CA GLY A 184 -14.82 -6.29 -11.24
C GLY A 184 -14.67 -4.84 -11.68
N PRO A 185 -15.24 -3.90 -10.91
CA PRO A 185 -15.20 -2.48 -11.21
C PRO A 185 -13.82 -1.86 -10.91
N VAL A 186 -13.47 -0.85 -11.68
CA VAL A 186 -12.27 -0.02 -11.56
C VAL A 186 -12.73 1.45 -11.52
N PRO A 187 -13.16 1.93 -10.34
CA PRO A 187 -13.64 3.29 -10.16
C PRO A 187 -12.52 4.31 -10.35
N LEU A 188 -12.80 5.36 -11.12
CA LEU A 188 -11.85 6.43 -11.44
C LEU A 188 -12.56 7.78 -11.38
N THR A 189 -11.93 8.77 -10.75
CA THR A 189 -12.34 10.17 -10.88
C THR A 189 -11.32 10.91 -11.72
N VAL A 190 -11.72 11.35 -12.91
CA VAL A 190 -10.91 12.23 -13.76
C VAL A 190 -11.27 13.67 -13.43
N VAL A 191 -10.29 14.44 -12.98
CA VAL A 191 -10.47 15.85 -12.63
C VAL A 191 -9.86 16.74 -13.69
N GLU A 192 -10.37 17.95 -13.82
CA GLU A 192 -9.73 18.97 -14.64
C GLU A 192 -8.29 19.21 -14.16
N PRO A 193 -7.34 19.38 -15.10
CA PRO A 193 -5.97 19.61 -14.72
C PRO A 193 -5.87 21.00 -14.07
N SER A 194 -5.08 21.10 -13.01
CA SER A 194 -4.74 22.42 -12.49
C SER A 194 -3.91 23.16 -13.52
N ILE A 195 -4.41 24.31 -13.99
CA ILE A 195 -3.69 25.16 -14.94
C ILE A 195 -2.34 25.57 -14.32
N LEU A 196 -1.25 25.37 -15.08
CA LEU A 196 0.07 25.83 -14.69
C LEU A 196 0.09 27.37 -14.68
N GLN A 197 0.61 27.95 -13.60
CA GLN A 197 0.79 29.40 -13.43
C GLN A 197 2.28 29.64 -13.26
N VAL A 198 2.95 29.99 -14.35
CA VAL A 198 4.40 30.00 -14.44
C VAL A 198 4.91 31.43 -14.41
N GLN A 199 5.84 31.70 -13.50
CA GLN A 199 6.60 32.94 -13.50
C GLN A 199 8.02 32.68 -14.03
N GLY A 200 8.33 33.28 -15.18
CA GLY A 200 9.60 33.16 -15.88
C GLY A 200 10.47 34.41 -15.73
N ARG A 201 11.73 34.28 -15.33
CA ARG A 201 12.71 35.38 -15.30
C ARG A 201 14.01 34.98 -16.00
N PHE A 202 14.33 35.65 -17.10
CA PHE A 202 15.42 35.25 -17.99
C PHE A 202 16.38 36.39 -18.26
N GLY A 203 17.66 36.04 -18.26
CA GLY A 203 18.75 36.98 -18.40
C GLY A 203 19.11 37.27 -19.85
N ALA A 204 18.78 36.38 -20.78
CA ALA A 204 19.05 36.57 -22.20
C ALA A 204 17.95 35.90 -23.04
N PRO A 205 17.60 36.46 -24.21
CA PRO A 205 16.72 35.79 -25.15
C PRO A 205 17.40 34.55 -25.76
N SER A 206 16.64 33.48 -25.98
CA SER A 206 17.11 32.29 -26.70
C SER A 206 15.96 31.60 -27.44
N PHE A 207 16.30 30.78 -28.44
CA PHE A 207 15.31 29.95 -29.15
C PHE A 207 14.67 28.90 -28.24
N ASP A 208 15.45 28.38 -27.29
CA ASP A 208 15.01 27.46 -26.25
C ASP A 208 13.91 28.08 -25.38
N LEU A 209 14.10 29.33 -24.96
CA LEU A 209 13.09 30.08 -24.19
C LEU A 209 11.84 30.37 -25.00
N ARG A 210 11.99 30.73 -26.28
CA ARG A 210 10.84 30.96 -27.17
C ARG A 210 10.02 29.68 -27.32
N THR A 211 10.70 28.56 -27.57
CA THR A 211 10.06 27.24 -27.71
C THR A 211 9.36 26.81 -26.44
N LEU A 212 9.98 27.02 -25.28
CA LEU A 212 9.36 26.71 -23.98
C LEU A 212 8.11 27.57 -23.74
N ASN A 213 8.19 28.87 -24.06
CA ASN A 213 7.05 29.78 -23.95
C ASN A 213 5.87 29.31 -24.84
N GLU A 214 6.15 28.98 -26.10
CA GLU A 214 5.16 28.45 -27.05
C GLU A 214 4.53 27.13 -26.56
N LEU A 215 5.35 26.21 -26.03
CA LEU A 215 4.89 24.92 -25.49
C LEU A 215 3.99 25.12 -24.27
N LEU A 216 4.38 25.99 -23.33
CA LEU A 216 3.59 26.25 -22.14
C LEU A 216 2.30 27.00 -22.47
N ALA A 217 2.34 28.01 -23.32
CA ALA A 217 1.16 28.73 -23.79
C ALA A 217 0.21 27.79 -24.54
N GLY A 218 0.73 26.90 -25.39
CA GLY A 218 -0.05 25.89 -26.11
C GLY A 218 -0.73 24.86 -25.20
N SER A 219 -0.24 24.66 -23.97
CA SER A 219 -0.90 23.82 -22.96
C SER A 219 -1.95 24.56 -22.13
N GLY A 220 -2.18 25.85 -22.39
CA GLY A 220 -3.11 26.69 -21.64
C GLY A 220 -2.56 27.23 -20.33
N ALA A 221 -1.24 27.18 -20.11
CA ALA A 221 -0.62 27.75 -18.91
C ALA A 221 -0.75 29.29 -18.87
N LEU A 222 -0.93 29.84 -17.67
CA LEU A 222 -0.83 31.27 -17.43
C LEU A 222 0.64 31.64 -17.23
N LEU A 223 1.15 32.57 -18.03
CA LEU A 223 2.56 32.93 -18.05
C LEU A 223 2.78 34.39 -17.64
N ASP A 224 3.60 34.61 -16.62
CA ASP A 224 4.25 35.90 -16.32
C ASP A 224 5.71 35.77 -16.74
N TRP A 225 6.01 36.14 -17.98
CA TRP A 225 7.28 35.86 -18.63
C TRP A 225 8.08 37.15 -18.83
N GLN A 226 9.29 37.24 -18.25
CA GLN A 226 10.16 38.40 -18.41
C GLN A 226 11.53 38.00 -18.93
N VAL A 227 11.97 38.63 -20.01
CA VAL A 227 13.27 38.39 -20.65
C VAL A 227 14.03 39.72 -20.76
N LEU A 228 15.23 39.76 -20.19
CA LEU A 228 16.15 40.87 -20.37
C LEU A 228 16.74 40.84 -21.80
N LEU A 229 16.46 41.88 -22.58
CA LEU A 229 17.00 42.08 -23.93
C LEU A 229 18.29 42.93 -23.92
N GLY A 230 18.50 43.70 -22.84
CA GLY A 230 19.68 44.53 -22.62
C GLY A 230 19.70 45.11 -21.21
N ARG A 231 20.67 45.99 -20.89
CA ARG A 231 20.85 46.54 -19.53
C ARG A 231 19.63 47.28 -18.96
N ALA A 232 18.75 47.83 -19.80
CA ALA A 232 17.58 48.59 -19.39
C ALA A 232 16.30 48.19 -20.15
N ILE A 233 16.35 47.14 -20.97
CA ILE A 233 15.23 46.72 -21.83
C ILE A 233 14.80 45.34 -21.41
N THR A 234 13.55 45.24 -20.97
CA THR A 234 12.88 43.99 -20.61
C THR A 234 11.67 43.79 -21.50
N ARG A 235 11.55 42.61 -22.10
CA ARG A 235 10.30 42.16 -22.71
C ARG A 235 9.49 41.42 -21.65
N THR A 236 8.25 41.85 -21.47
CA THR A 236 7.31 41.23 -20.54
C THR A 236 6.12 40.71 -21.32
N GLU A 237 5.75 39.46 -21.06
CA GLU A 237 4.47 38.88 -21.47
C GLU A 237 3.65 38.67 -20.21
N LEU A 238 2.50 39.33 -20.16
CA LEU A 238 1.56 39.22 -19.05
C LEU A 238 0.56 38.10 -19.33
N PRO A 239 0.07 37.43 -18.28
CA PRO A 239 -0.86 36.33 -18.45
C PRO A 239 -2.18 36.85 -19.05
N LEU A 240 -2.79 36.02 -19.92
CA LEU A 240 -4.07 36.34 -20.56
C LEU A 240 -5.22 36.51 -19.55
N GLU A 241 -5.08 35.88 -18.39
CA GLU A 241 -6.00 35.98 -17.25
C GLU A 241 -5.22 36.37 -15.98
N THR A 242 -5.93 36.86 -14.95
CA THR A 242 -5.30 37.25 -13.69
C THR A 242 -4.64 36.05 -13.00
N MET A 243 -3.30 36.06 -12.95
CA MET A 243 -2.51 35.11 -12.16
C MET A 243 -2.56 35.50 -10.68
N LYS A 244 -3.29 34.72 -9.87
CA LYS A 244 -3.40 34.97 -8.42
C LYS A 244 -2.09 34.64 -7.70
N GLU A 245 -1.57 33.43 -7.90
CA GLU A 245 -0.30 32.98 -7.34
C GLU A 245 0.37 31.97 -8.29
N PRO A 246 1.65 32.19 -8.68
CA PRO A 246 2.37 31.24 -9.51
C PRO A 246 2.62 29.95 -8.74
N ASN A 247 2.51 28.81 -9.42
CA ASN A 247 2.82 27.48 -8.87
C ASN A 247 4.13 26.89 -9.45
N LEU A 248 4.79 27.61 -10.35
CA LEU A 248 6.12 27.26 -10.86
C LEU A 248 6.95 28.52 -11.12
N LEU A 249 8.21 28.50 -10.68
CA LEU A 249 9.21 29.50 -11.02
C LEU A 249 10.17 28.91 -12.05
N VAL A 250 10.45 29.65 -13.12
CA VAL A 250 11.44 29.24 -14.14
C VAL A 250 12.43 30.38 -14.32
N ILE A 251 13.71 30.05 -14.25
CA ILE A 251 14.79 30.99 -14.53
C ILE A 251 15.81 30.36 -15.46
N ASP A 252 16.54 31.17 -16.22
CA ASP A 252 17.80 30.72 -16.79
C ASP A 252 18.96 30.96 -15.81
N ALA A 253 20.05 30.23 -16.00
CA ALA A 253 21.20 30.34 -15.11
C ALA A 253 21.81 31.76 -15.15
N ALA A 254 21.87 32.38 -16.33
CA ALA A 254 22.43 33.72 -16.52
C ALA A 254 21.64 34.83 -15.79
N TRP A 255 20.33 34.67 -15.55
CA TRP A 255 19.56 35.59 -14.70
C TRP A 255 20.01 35.47 -13.25
N PHE A 256 20.10 34.26 -12.72
CA PHE A 256 20.48 34.02 -11.33
C PHE A 256 21.90 34.49 -11.02
N GLU A 257 22.84 34.25 -11.94
CA GLU A 257 24.25 34.64 -11.81
C GLU A 257 24.42 36.18 -11.76
N ARG A 258 23.55 36.93 -12.44
CA ARG A 258 23.56 38.40 -12.44
C ARG A 258 22.70 39.02 -11.33
N ALA A 259 21.74 38.28 -10.79
CA ALA A 259 20.82 38.77 -9.78
C ALA A 259 21.57 39.18 -8.49
N GLY A 260 21.12 40.29 -7.90
CA GLY A 260 21.66 40.78 -6.65
C GLY A 260 21.47 39.77 -5.51
N SER A 261 22.23 39.92 -4.41
CA SER A 261 22.09 39.03 -3.24
C SER A 261 20.65 39.04 -2.68
N ALA A 262 20.02 40.21 -2.63
CA ALA A 262 18.65 40.37 -2.17
C ALA A 262 17.63 39.65 -3.09
N GLU A 263 17.76 39.77 -4.40
CA GLU A 263 16.87 39.13 -5.38
C GLU A 263 16.98 37.61 -5.32
N ARG A 264 18.22 37.09 -5.26
CA ARG A 264 18.46 35.65 -5.08
C ARG A 264 17.86 35.15 -3.76
N SER A 265 18.04 35.90 -2.67
CA SER A 265 17.47 35.53 -1.37
C SER A 265 15.94 35.55 -1.38
N ALA A 266 15.33 36.52 -2.05
CA ALA A 266 13.88 36.59 -2.21
C ALA A 266 13.33 35.41 -3.04
N LEU A 267 14.00 35.07 -4.15
CA LEU A 267 13.66 33.90 -4.95
C LEU A 267 13.73 32.63 -4.09
N LEU A 268 14.84 32.40 -3.40
CA LEU A 268 15.04 31.20 -2.58
C LEU A 268 14.14 31.18 -1.34
N GLY A 269 13.72 32.34 -0.82
CA GLY A 269 12.71 32.44 0.22
C GLY A 269 11.33 31.95 -0.25
N ARG A 270 10.96 32.27 -1.49
CA ARG A 270 9.73 31.76 -2.12
C ARG A 270 9.78 30.26 -2.35
N VAL A 271 10.93 29.75 -2.79
CA VAL A 271 11.15 28.29 -2.90
C VAL A 271 11.05 27.64 -1.52
N ALA A 272 11.68 28.23 -0.50
CA ALA A 272 11.60 27.70 0.86
C ALA A 272 10.17 27.67 1.41
N GLY A 273 9.30 28.58 0.93
CA GLY A 273 7.87 28.62 1.22
C GLY A 273 7.03 27.52 0.57
N GLY A 274 7.57 26.79 -0.43
CA GLY A 274 6.89 25.67 -1.09
C GLY A 274 6.87 25.73 -2.61
N LEU A 275 7.32 26.83 -3.24
CA LEU A 275 7.27 26.95 -4.70
C LEU A 275 8.39 26.16 -5.38
N PRO A 276 8.09 25.36 -6.42
CA PRO A 276 9.13 24.70 -7.21
C PRO A 276 9.85 25.70 -8.11
N LEU A 277 11.17 25.56 -8.22
CA LEU A 277 12.04 26.35 -9.09
C LEU A 277 12.76 25.48 -10.12
N LEU A 278 12.54 25.76 -11.39
CA LEU A 278 13.31 25.23 -12.51
C LEU A 278 14.41 26.21 -12.92
N VAL A 279 15.65 25.74 -12.97
CA VAL A 279 16.79 26.47 -13.51
C VAL A 279 17.21 25.86 -14.83
N LEU A 280 17.21 26.66 -15.90
CA LEU A 280 17.68 26.26 -17.22
C LEU A 280 19.20 26.47 -17.29
N GLY A 281 19.96 25.38 -17.26
CA GLY A 281 21.43 25.41 -17.20
C GLY A 281 22.14 25.73 -18.51
N GLY A 282 21.40 25.81 -19.63
CA GLY A 282 21.97 25.97 -20.98
C GLY A 282 22.85 27.21 -21.18
N ASN A 283 22.72 28.23 -20.32
CA ASN A 283 23.53 29.45 -20.37
C ASN A 283 24.29 29.74 -19.06
N ALA A 284 24.54 28.72 -18.24
CA ALA A 284 25.32 28.83 -17.02
C ALA A 284 26.79 29.09 -17.31
N ASN A 285 27.40 30.03 -16.58
CA ASN A 285 28.80 30.39 -16.77
C ASN A 285 29.60 30.49 -15.45
N ASP A 286 28.97 30.52 -14.28
CA ASP A 286 29.65 30.64 -12.98
C ASP A 286 29.30 29.47 -12.04
N ALA A 287 30.04 28.37 -12.18
CA ALA A 287 29.91 27.21 -11.29
C ALA A 287 30.09 27.55 -9.79
N GLY A 288 30.87 28.59 -9.48
CA GLY A 288 31.14 29.01 -8.12
C GLY A 288 29.91 29.60 -7.43
N VAL A 289 29.08 30.38 -8.13
CA VAL A 289 27.82 30.90 -7.59
C VAL A 289 26.87 29.75 -7.21
N TRP A 290 26.73 28.75 -8.09
CA TRP A 290 25.86 27.60 -7.84
C TRP A 290 26.32 26.74 -6.67
N SER A 291 27.63 26.48 -6.58
CA SER A 291 28.21 25.74 -5.46
C SER A 291 28.06 26.48 -4.13
N ARG A 292 28.29 27.80 -4.09
CA ARG A 292 28.21 28.59 -2.85
C ARG A 292 26.78 28.80 -2.38
N THR A 293 25.85 29.05 -3.29
CA THR A 293 24.48 29.41 -2.92
C THR A 293 23.59 28.18 -2.74
N LEU A 294 23.73 27.17 -3.60
CA LEU A 294 22.83 26.02 -3.63
C LEU A 294 23.54 24.68 -3.40
N GLY A 295 24.83 24.69 -3.06
CA GLY A 295 25.60 23.46 -2.87
C GLY A 295 25.59 22.54 -4.10
N LEU A 296 25.41 23.11 -5.30
CA LEU A 296 25.37 22.38 -6.56
C LEU A 296 26.78 22.39 -7.18
N PRO A 297 27.53 21.28 -7.13
CA PRO A 297 28.87 21.23 -7.71
C PRO A 297 28.76 21.05 -9.23
N LEU A 298 28.95 22.14 -9.97
CA LEU A 298 28.94 22.13 -11.44
C LEU A 298 30.36 22.00 -11.99
N GLN A 299 30.52 21.22 -13.07
CA GLN A 299 31.75 21.09 -13.82
C GLN A 299 31.51 21.27 -15.32
N ALA A 300 32.55 21.77 -16.00
CA ALA A 300 32.57 21.92 -17.45
C ALA A 300 32.36 20.57 -18.14
N GLN A 301 31.47 20.55 -19.14
CA GLN A 301 31.17 19.39 -19.96
C GLN A 301 31.96 19.44 -21.26
N ALA A 302 32.29 18.26 -21.80
CA ALA A 302 32.90 18.16 -23.11
C ALA A 302 31.98 18.76 -24.18
N SER A 303 32.53 19.57 -25.09
CA SER A 303 31.79 20.13 -26.20
C SER A 303 31.22 19.03 -27.10
N GLY A 304 29.98 19.19 -27.55
CA GLY A 304 29.31 18.22 -28.42
C GLY A 304 28.80 16.96 -27.74
N ARG A 305 28.90 16.84 -26.40
CA ARG A 305 28.25 15.75 -25.66
C ARG A 305 26.73 15.86 -25.81
N LYS A 306 26.08 14.73 -26.12
CA LYS A 306 24.61 14.62 -26.24
C LYS A 306 24.09 13.49 -25.36
N ILE A 307 22.82 13.57 -24.99
CA ILE A 307 22.03 12.41 -24.55
C ILE A 307 21.28 11.85 -25.74
N GLU A 308 21.01 10.54 -25.76
CA GLU A 308 20.38 9.86 -26.90
C GLU A 308 18.89 9.57 -26.68
N ALA A 309 18.43 9.48 -25.42
CA ALA A 309 17.05 9.11 -25.08
C ALA A 309 16.49 9.95 -23.93
N PRO A 310 15.17 10.26 -23.92
CA PRO A 310 14.19 9.96 -24.97
C PRO A 310 14.26 10.91 -26.19
N LEU A 311 15.15 11.91 -26.17
CA LEU A 311 15.44 12.85 -27.26
C LEU A 311 16.94 13.10 -27.34
N GLU A 312 17.45 13.30 -28.56
CA GLU A 312 18.86 13.62 -28.77
C GLU A 312 19.17 15.08 -28.41
N LEU A 313 19.54 15.36 -27.16
CA LEU A 313 19.75 16.72 -26.68
C LEU A 313 21.22 17.01 -26.30
N PRO A 314 21.78 18.15 -26.72
CA PRO A 314 23.05 18.65 -26.23
C PRO A 314 23.06 18.87 -24.72
N VAL A 315 24.16 18.43 -24.09
CA VAL A 315 24.40 18.65 -22.66
C VAL A 315 24.81 20.11 -22.44
N ALA A 316 24.22 20.75 -21.44
CA ALA A 316 24.55 22.11 -21.01
C ALA A 316 26.06 22.24 -20.64
N PRO A 317 26.66 23.43 -20.79
CA PRO A 317 28.11 23.62 -20.61
C PRO A 317 28.60 23.30 -19.20
N LEU A 318 27.74 23.49 -18.19
CA LEU A 318 28.03 23.22 -16.79
C LEU A 318 27.00 22.25 -16.23
N ASN A 319 27.44 21.10 -15.74
CA ASN A 319 26.59 20.09 -15.10
C ASN A 319 27.28 19.37 -13.96
N PRO A 320 26.54 18.74 -13.04
CA PRO A 320 27.11 17.84 -12.05
C PRO A 320 27.80 16.64 -12.71
N VAL A 321 28.90 16.18 -12.10
CA VAL A 321 29.71 15.05 -12.62
C VAL A 321 28.98 13.72 -12.50
N SER A 322 28.16 13.59 -11.45
CA SER A 322 27.47 12.38 -11.07
C SER A 322 25.97 12.62 -10.95
N ARG A 323 25.20 11.53 -11.01
CA ARG A 323 23.76 11.57 -10.70
C ARG A 323 23.53 12.03 -9.26
N ASP A 324 24.34 11.56 -8.33
CA ASP A 324 24.30 12.01 -6.94
C ASP A 324 25.39 13.06 -6.72
N ALA A 325 24.99 14.33 -6.55
CA ALA A 325 25.87 15.48 -6.41
C ALA A 325 25.58 16.20 -5.10
N GLY A 326 26.03 15.60 -3.99
CA GLY A 326 25.67 16.04 -2.65
C GLY A 326 24.20 15.77 -2.36
N GLU A 327 23.44 16.82 -2.03
CA GLU A 327 21.98 16.72 -1.82
C GLU A 327 21.16 16.70 -3.12
N TRP A 328 21.82 16.88 -4.27
CA TRP A 328 21.19 16.85 -5.58
C TRP A 328 21.12 15.43 -6.12
N ARG A 329 19.95 15.04 -6.63
CA ARG A 329 19.66 13.74 -7.22
C ARG A 329 19.27 13.90 -8.68
N GLY A 330 20.06 13.31 -9.57
CA GLY A 330 19.92 13.31 -11.02
C GLY A 330 19.01 12.20 -11.52
N ALA A 331 18.15 12.53 -12.46
CA ALA A 331 17.32 11.59 -13.23
C ALA A 331 17.86 11.40 -14.65
N ASP A 332 17.33 10.40 -15.37
CA ASP A 332 17.80 10.00 -16.70
C ASP A 332 17.62 11.10 -17.78
N ASN A 333 16.81 12.14 -17.50
CA ASN A 333 16.52 13.27 -18.39
C ASN A 333 17.44 14.49 -18.18
N LEU A 334 18.62 14.33 -17.58
CA LEU A 334 19.53 15.44 -17.21
C LEU A 334 18.88 16.48 -16.29
N VAL A 335 17.94 16.06 -15.45
CA VAL A 335 17.37 16.90 -14.41
C VAL A 335 17.93 16.47 -13.08
N TRP A 336 18.60 17.39 -12.39
CA TRP A 336 19.00 17.21 -11.00
C TRP A 336 18.03 17.94 -10.11
N THR A 337 17.54 17.29 -9.08
CA THR A 337 16.59 17.88 -8.13
C THR A 337 17.15 17.87 -6.72
N ARG A 338 16.78 18.88 -5.94
CA ARG A 338 17.07 18.98 -4.51
C ARG A 338 15.85 19.52 -3.77
N ASN A 339 15.50 18.93 -2.64
CA ASN A 339 14.49 19.51 -1.75
C ASN A 339 15.08 20.74 -1.06
N TRP A 340 14.29 21.81 -0.99
CA TRP A 340 14.70 23.08 -0.40
C TRP A 340 13.64 23.56 0.58
N GLN A 341 13.80 23.20 1.86
CA GLN A 341 12.78 23.38 2.89
C GLN A 341 11.44 22.75 2.44
N LYS A 342 10.37 23.56 2.25
CA LYS A 342 9.07 23.07 1.77
C LYS A 342 8.99 22.93 0.24
N GLY A 343 9.91 23.56 -0.50
CA GLY A 343 9.91 23.53 -1.96
C GLY A 343 10.96 22.61 -2.55
N ARG A 344 11.18 22.76 -3.85
CA ARG A 344 12.13 21.96 -4.63
C ARG A 344 12.80 22.81 -5.69
N ILE A 345 14.08 22.56 -5.92
CA ILE A 345 14.84 23.18 -7.02
C ILE A 345 15.23 22.08 -7.99
N ALA A 346 15.09 22.34 -9.29
CA ALA A 346 15.62 21.51 -10.34
C ALA A 346 16.62 22.27 -11.22
N TRP A 347 17.68 21.59 -11.61
CA TRP A 347 18.65 22.02 -12.60
C TRP A 347 18.45 21.20 -13.87
N LEU A 348 18.13 21.87 -14.98
CA LEU A 348 18.06 21.24 -16.29
C LEU A 348 19.40 21.38 -16.99
N GLY A 349 20.08 20.25 -17.15
CA GLY A 349 21.39 20.14 -17.78
C GLY A 349 21.36 19.83 -19.27
N ALA A 350 20.23 20.02 -19.94
CA ALA A 350 20.08 19.93 -21.40
C ALA A 350 19.96 21.33 -22.01
N SER A 351 20.20 21.45 -23.30
CA SER A 351 20.03 22.68 -24.08
C SER A 351 19.66 22.36 -25.53
N GLU A 352 19.36 23.39 -26.32
CA GLU A 352 19.06 23.29 -27.75
C GLU A 352 17.83 22.44 -28.11
N TRP A 353 16.91 22.24 -27.17
CA TRP A 353 15.66 21.51 -27.41
C TRP A 353 14.76 22.17 -28.46
N HIS A 354 14.94 23.46 -28.73
CA HIS A 354 14.23 24.16 -29.82
C HIS A 354 14.37 23.46 -31.18
N ARG A 355 15.46 22.70 -31.40
CA ARG A 355 15.67 21.93 -32.64
C ARG A 355 14.60 20.87 -32.87
N HIS A 356 14.02 20.33 -31.79
CA HIS A 356 12.99 19.29 -31.86
C HIS A 356 11.56 19.85 -31.89
N ALA A 357 11.39 21.16 -31.77
CA ALA A 357 10.07 21.80 -31.73
C ALA A 357 9.23 21.53 -32.98
N ILE A 358 9.89 21.38 -34.14
CA ILE A 358 9.25 21.12 -35.42
C ILE A 358 9.38 19.64 -35.82
N SER A 359 10.56 19.04 -35.64
CA SER A 359 10.82 17.67 -36.10
C SER A 359 10.11 16.61 -35.24
N GLU A 360 10.03 16.83 -33.93
CA GLU A 360 9.55 15.82 -32.97
C GLU A 360 8.70 16.45 -31.84
N PRO A 361 7.62 17.19 -32.16
CA PRO A 361 6.88 18.00 -31.18
C PRO A 361 6.25 17.17 -30.05
N GLN A 362 5.76 15.96 -30.35
CA GLN A 362 5.17 15.07 -29.34
C GLN A 362 6.21 14.53 -28.37
N ALA A 363 7.37 14.10 -28.87
CA ALA A 363 8.47 13.63 -28.03
C ALA A 363 9.00 14.77 -27.16
N LEU A 364 9.10 15.99 -27.71
CA LEU A 364 9.48 17.18 -26.95
C LEU A 364 8.49 17.50 -25.83
N ALA A 365 7.19 17.42 -26.10
CA ALA A 365 6.15 17.62 -25.08
C ALA A 365 6.24 16.58 -23.96
N LEU A 366 6.41 15.30 -24.31
CA LEU A 366 6.57 14.21 -23.32
C LEU A 366 7.85 14.36 -22.50
N TRP A 367 8.95 14.77 -23.13
CA TRP A 367 10.21 15.04 -22.42
C TRP A 367 10.05 16.20 -21.43
N TRP A 368 9.43 17.32 -21.84
CA TRP A 368 9.13 18.44 -20.95
C TRP A 368 8.18 18.06 -19.82
N GLN A 369 7.18 17.21 -20.09
CA GLN A 369 6.32 16.67 -19.05
C GLN A 369 7.16 15.89 -18.02
N GLY A 370 8.11 15.06 -18.45
CA GLY A 370 9.05 14.38 -17.56
C GLY A 370 9.93 15.33 -16.74
N VAL A 371 10.37 16.46 -17.32
CA VAL A 371 11.10 17.52 -16.60
C VAL A 371 10.23 18.15 -15.50
N LEU A 372 8.97 18.49 -15.81
CA LEU A 372 8.02 19.08 -14.86
C LEU A 372 7.57 18.07 -13.78
N ASP A 373 7.43 16.79 -14.13
CA ASP A 373 7.09 15.73 -13.18
C ASP A 373 8.21 15.52 -12.15
N ALA A 374 9.48 15.67 -12.54
CA ALA A 374 10.62 15.62 -11.62
C ALA A 374 10.59 16.74 -10.56
N LEU A 375 10.12 17.93 -10.96
CA LEU A 375 9.89 19.06 -10.06
C LEU A 375 8.73 18.84 -9.09
N ARG A 376 7.88 17.83 -9.33
CA ARG A 376 6.61 17.62 -8.62
C ARG A 376 5.86 18.94 -8.52
N VAL A 377 5.62 19.56 -9.67
CA VAL A 377 4.80 20.78 -9.76
C VAL A 377 3.36 20.41 -9.40
N GLU A 378 3.13 20.31 -8.10
CA GLU A 378 1.84 20.10 -7.49
C GLU A 378 1.43 21.46 -6.94
N ARG A 379 0.19 21.87 -7.21
CA ARG A 379 -0.38 23.00 -6.46
C ARG A 379 -0.45 22.53 -5.01
N PRO A 380 0.19 23.20 -4.04
CA PRO A 380 0.02 22.86 -2.63
C PRO A 380 -1.47 22.94 -2.35
N GLN A 381 -2.11 21.78 -2.16
CA GLN A 381 -3.49 21.75 -1.73
C GLN A 381 -3.45 21.86 -0.22
N ASP A 382 -3.96 22.97 0.31
CA ASP A 382 -4.17 23.16 1.74
C ASP A 382 -4.98 22.03 2.37
N VAL A 383 -5.74 21.31 1.53
CA VAL A 383 -6.55 20.18 1.90
C VAL A 383 -6.47 19.11 0.82
N GLU A 384 -6.22 17.87 1.23
CA GLU A 384 -6.07 16.72 0.33
C GLU A 384 -6.85 15.53 0.87
N TRP A 385 -7.70 14.90 0.05
CA TRP A 385 -8.36 13.66 0.39
C TRP A 385 -7.42 12.46 0.17
N LEU A 386 -7.33 11.56 1.15
CA LEU A 386 -6.49 10.38 1.06
C LEU A 386 -7.29 9.18 0.57
N ALA A 387 -6.70 8.42 -0.36
CA ALA A 387 -7.31 7.20 -0.86
C ALA A 387 -7.40 6.14 0.27
N PRO A 388 -8.52 5.40 0.38
CA PRO A 388 -8.62 4.31 1.34
C PRO A 388 -7.58 3.22 1.07
N GLU A 389 -6.92 2.75 2.14
CA GLU A 389 -5.92 1.66 2.07
C GLU A 389 -6.55 0.33 1.64
N ASP A 390 -7.73 0.01 2.18
CA ASP A 390 -8.46 -1.22 1.90
C ASP A 390 -9.61 -0.99 0.90
N LEU A 391 -10.14 -2.08 0.34
CA LEU A 391 -11.30 -2.07 -0.52
C LEU A 391 -12.59 -1.90 0.31
N PRO A 392 -13.29 -0.74 0.24
CA PRO A 392 -14.46 -0.49 1.06
C PRO A 392 -15.62 -1.40 0.66
N LEU A 393 -16.30 -2.00 1.64
CA LEU A 393 -17.47 -2.86 1.44
C LEU A 393 -18.68 -2.39 2.25
N PRO A 394 -19.90 -2.74 1.82
CA PRO A 394 -21.13 -2.54 2.58
C PRO A 394 -21.09 -3.28 3.91
N GLY A 395 -21.67 -2.66 4.94
CA GLY A 395 -21.76 -3.19 6.30
C GLY A 395 -20.43 -3.27 7.05
N GLN A 396 -19.33 -2.83 6.44
CA GLN A 396 -18.01 -2.87 7.05
C GLN A 396 -17.51 -1.47 7.39
N ARG A 397 -16.71 -1.38 8.45
CA ARG A 397 -16.02 -0.15 8.82
C ARG A 397 -15.02 0.22 7.73
N MET A 398 -15.12 1.44 7.21
CA MET A 398 -14.07 2.07 6.41
C MET A 398 -13.58 3.34 7.09
N GLU A 399 -12.31 3.67 6.88
CA GLU A 399 -11.72 4.93 7.31
C GLU A 399 -11.60 5.86 6.10
N LEU A 400 -12.08 7.08 6.25
CA LEU A 400 -11.88 8.16 5.29
C LEU A 400 -10.98 9.19 5.95
N CYS A 401 -9.88 9.55 5.29
CA CYS A 401 -8.89 10.48 5.82
C CYS A 401 -8.65 11.64 4.85
N ALA A 402 -8.29 12.80 5.41
CA ALA A 402 -7.85 13.96 4.65
C ALA A 402 -6.80 14.76 5.44
N ARG A 403 -5.92 15.46 4.71
CA ARG A 403 -4.93 16.38 5.28
C ARG A 403 -5.51 17.79 5.35
N GLY A 404 -5.11 18.58 6.34
CA GLY A 404 -5.50 20.00 6.44
C GLY A 404 -6.96 20.28 6.84
N VAL A 405 -7.73 19.24 7.17
CA VAL A 405 -9.12 19.33 7.61
C VAL A 405 -9.26 19.37 9.14
N LYS A 406 -10.35 19.96 9.62
CA LYS A 406 -10.76 20.00 11.02
C LYS A 406 -12.28 20.21 11.11
N GLY A 407 -12.89 19.84 12.24
CA GLY A 407 -14.32 20.01 12.44
C GLY A 407 -15.11 18.78 11.98
N GLU A 408 -16.16 18.97 11.19
CA GLU A 408 -17.07 17.90 10.78
C GLU A 408 -17.05 17.65 9.28
N VAL A 409 -17.18 16.37 8.92
CA VAL A 409 -17.47 15.90 7.57
C VAL A 409 -18.85 15.27 7.54
N SER A 410 -19.61 15.59 6.51
CA SER A 410 -20.96 15.08 6.29
C SER A 410 -20.98 14.01 5.20
N PHE A 411 -21.81 12.99 5.40
CA PHE A 411 -22.07 11.89 4.48
C PHE A 411 -23.57 11.92 4.14
N PRO A 412 -23.97 12.65 3.07
CA PRO A 412 -25.38 12.86 2.74
C PRO A 412 -26.16 11.55 2.54
N ASP A 413 -25.54 10.58 1.86
CA ASP A 413 -26.17 9.28 1.54
C ASP A 413 -26.50 8.46 2.79
N LEU A 414 -25.74 8.69 3.88
CA LEU A 414 -25.92 8.03 5.18
C LEU A 414 -26.67 8.91 6.19
N LYS A 415 -27.04 10.14 5.80
CA LYS A 415 -27.64 11.15 6.69
C LYS A 415 -26.83 11.33 7.99
N LEU A 416 -25.51 11.36 7.85
CA LEU A 416 -24.57 11.26 8.96
C LEU A 416 -23.57 12.41 8.93
N ALA A 417 -23.22 12.94 10.10
CA ALA A 417 -22.07 13.80 10.30
C ALA A 417 -21.08 13.13 11.28
N ARG A 418 -19.78 13.33 11.04
CA ARG A 418 -18.71 12.81 11.88
C ARG A 418 -17.67 13.89 12.11
N THR A 419 -17.21 14.01 13.34
CA THR A 419 -16.09 14.87 13.70
C THR A 419 -14.78 14.19 13.31
N TRP A 420 -13.91 14.94 12.65
CA TRP A 420 -12.56 14.51 12.30
C TRP A 420 -11.75 14.13 13.55
N ALA A 421 -11.20 12.92 13.57
CA ALA A 421 -10.25 12.48 14.59
C ALA A 421 -8.81 12.71 14.10
N PRO A 422 -7.98 13.48 14.83
CA PRO A 422 -6.62 13.80 14.40
C PRO A 422 -5.69 12.57 14.41
N ARG A 423 -4.79 12.51 13.44
CA ARG A 423 -3.64 11.60 13.33
C ARG A 423 -2.36 12.40 13.04
N THR A 424 -1.21 11.72 12.96
CA THR A 424 0.12 12.33 12.81
C THR A 424 0.23 13.35 11.67
N ASP A 425 -0.34 13.05 10.51
CA ASP A 425 -0.23 13.88 9.29
C ASP A 425 -1.59 14.09 8.58
N ALA A 426 -2.68 13.62 9.16
CA ALA A 426 -4.03 13.67 8.59
C ALA A 426 -5.08 13.70 9.71
N ALA A 427 -6.35 13.90 9.36
CA ALA A 427 -7.46 13.57 10.22
C ALA A 427 -8.38 12.55 9.52
N CYS A 428 -8.97 11.64 10.30
CA CYS A 428 -9.75 10.52 9.79
C CYS A 428 -11.11 10.43 10.48
N VAL A 429 -12.09 9.86 9.77
CA VAL A 429 -13.37 9.43 10.33
C VAL A 429 -13.65 7.99 9.96
N ALA A 430 -14.34 7.28 10.85
CA ALA A 430 -14.85 5.94 10.58
C ALA A 430 -16.33 6.00 10.17
N VAL A 431 -16.66 5.28 9.10
CA VAL A 431 -18.01 5.21 8.53
C VAL A 431 -18.34 3.79 8.09
N TYR A 432 -19.64 3.44 8.10
CA TYR A 432 -20.15 2.13 7.72
C TYR A 432 -21.10 2.31 6.53
N PRO A 433 -20.63 2.09 5.28
CA PRO A 433 -21.48 2.22 4.11
C PRO A 433 -22.56 1.14 4.12
N GLU A 434 -23.79 1.47 3.74
CA GLU A 434 -24.89 0.49 3.70
C GLU A 434 -24.98 -0.25 2.36
N LYS A 435 -24.53 0.38 1.27
CA LYS A 435 -24.69 -0.09 -0.11
C LYS A 435 -23.41 0.11 -0.91
N SER A 436 -23.25 -0.69 -1.97
CA SER A 436 -22.20 -0.49 -2.97
C SER A 436 -22.51 0.71 -3.86
N GLY A 437 -21.48 1.32 -4.43
CA GLY A 437 -21.55 2.52 -5.26
C GLY A 437 -20.71 3.66 -4.70
N TRP A 438 -20.90 4.86 -5.24
CA TRP A 438 -20.21 6.06 -4.78
C TRP A 438 -20.82 6.57 -3.48
N LEU A 439 -20.05 6.54 -2.39
CA LEU A 439 -20.36 7.22 -1.15
C LEU A 439 -19.86 8.66 -1.21
N GLN A 440 -20.76 9.64 -1.12
CA GLN A 440 -20.40 11.05 -1.10
C GLN A 440 -19.98 11.50 0.30
N ALA A 441 -18.93 12.31 0.36
CA ALA A 441 -18.49 13.04 1.54
C ALA A 441 -18.41 14.54 1.22
N ARG A 442 -18.75 15.39 2.19
CA ARG A 442 -18.64 16.85 2.06
C ARG A 442 -18.05 17.45 3.31
N ASP A 443 -17.00 18.22 3.12
CA ASP A 443 -16.35 19.01 4.15
C ASP A 443 -16.34 20.49 3.74
N ALA A 444 -16.46 21.40 4.70
CA ALA A 444 -16.56 22.83 4.43
C ALA A 444 -15.27 23.41 3.80
N ARG A 445 -14.11 22.82 4.11
CA ARG A 445 -12.79 23.25 3.60
C ARG A 445 -12.29 22.36 2.47
N ALA A 446 -12.47 21.04 2.58
CA ALA A 446 -12.03 20.06 1.58
C ALA A 446 -12.95 19.94 0.37
N GLY A 447 -14.14 20.53 0.43
CA GLY A 447 -15.16 20.42 -0.61
C GLY A 447 -15.80 19.03 -0.67
N ALA A 448 -16.38 18.71 -1.82
CA ALA A 448 -17.02 17.43 -2.08
C ALA A 448 -16.00 16.36 -2.50
N HIS A 449 -16.18 15.15 -1.99
CA HIS A 449 -15.39 13.98 -2.32
C HIS A 449 -16.29 12.76 -2.47
N ALA A 450 -15.81 11.74 -3.16
CA ALA A 450 -16.53 10.49 -3.29
C ALA A 450 -15.58 9.30 -3.22
N VAL A 451 -15.97 8.28 -2.46
CA VAL A 451 -15.26 7.01 -2.39
C VAL A 451 -16.16 5.91 -2.94
N TYR A 452 -15.61 5.05 -3.78
CA TYR A 452 -16.34 3.90 -4.29
C TYR A 452 -16.33 2.74 -3.29
N VAL A 453 -17.53 2.26 -2.96
CA VAL A 453 -17.82 1.09 -2.13
C VAL A 453 -18.16 -0.07 -3.05
N TYR A 454 -17.41 -1.16 -2.96
CA TYR A 454 -17.53 -2.30 -3.87
C TYR A 454 -18.64 -3.24 -3.43
N ALA A 455 -19.22 -4.01 -4.35
CA ALA A 455 -20.11 -5.09 -3.96
C ALA A 455 -19.32 -6.24 -3.30
N PRO A 456 -19.93 -7.04 -2.40
CA PRO A 456 -19.24 -8.18 -1.77
C PRO A 456 -18.64 -9.19 -2.76
N GLY A 457 -19.25 -9.33 -3.94
CA GLY A 457 -18.77 -10.22 -5.01
C GLY A 457 -17.71 -9.62 -5.94
N ASP A 458 -17.39 -8.34 -5.80
CA ASP A 458 -16.40 -7.68 -6.67
C ASP A 458 -14.99 -8.09 -6.26
N TRP A 459 -14.17 -8.49 -7.23
CA TRP A 459 -12.76 -8.83 -7.01
C TRP A 459 -12.50 -9.79 -5.83
N PRO A 460 -13.12 -10.99 -5.80
CA PRO A 460 -13.02 -11.90 -4.65
C PRO A 460 -11.58 -12.30 -4.33
N GLN A 461 -10.76 -12.49 -5.38
CA GLN A 461 -9.33 -12.82 -5.26
C GLN A 461 -8.49 -11.64 -4.75
N TRP A 462 -8.89 -10.39 -5.02
CA TRP A 462 -8.24 -9.20 -4.46
C TRP A 462 -8.61 -9.00 -2.99
N GLN A 463 -9.89 -9.20 -2.65
CA GLN A 463 -10.33 -9.19 -1.27
C GLN A 463 -9.63 -10.27 -0.44
N ALA A 464 -9.44 -11.47 -1.00
CA ALA A 464 -8.64 -12.53 -0.39
C ALA A 464 -7.19 -12.08 -0.14
N ALA A 465 -6.55 -11.43 -1.12
CA ALA A 465 -5.20 -10.90 -0.98
C ALA A 465 -5.11 -9.88 0.16
N GLN A 466 -6.04 -8.93 0.24
CA GLN A 466 -6.08 -7.92 1.31
C GLN A 466 -6.28 -8.54 2.70
N ARG A 467 -7.15 -9.54 2.83
CA ARG A 467 -7.33 -10.28 4.11
C ARG A 467 -6.07 -11.02 4.53
N ARG A 468 -5.39 -11.69 3.59
CA ARG A 468 -4.12 -12.39 3.86
C ARG A 468 -3.02 -11.42 4.29
N ASP A 469 -2.91 -10.28 3.60
CA ASP A 469 -1.90 -9.25 3.89
C ASP A 469 -2.18 -8.55 5.24
N ALA A 470 -3.46 -8.31 5.58
CA ALA A 470 -3.86 -7.80 6.90
C ALA A 470 -3.59 -8.81 8.03
N THR A 471 -3.92 -10.08 7.81
CA THR A 471 -3.71 -11.16 8.79
C THR A 471 -2.22 -11.42 9.02
N ALA A 472 -1.40 -11.38 7.96
CA ALA A 472 0.05 -11.47 8.07
C ALA A 472 0.64 -10.28 8.86
N ARG A 473 0.16 -9.05 8.61
CA ARG A 473 0.55 -7.86 9.39
C ARG A 473 0.19 -8.00 10.87
N TYR A 474 -0.99 -8.54 11.20
CA TYR A 474 -1.39 -8.80 12.57
C TYR A 474 -0.50 -9.87 13.23
N ALA A 475 -0.27 -11.01 12.56
CA ALA A 475 0.60 -12.08 13.05
C ALA A 475 2.02 -11.58 13.36
N ALA A 476 2.55 -10.65 12.56
CA ALA A 476 3.86 -10.05 12.79
C ALA A 476 3.93 -9.18 14.07
N ARG A 477 2.78 -8.65 14.56
CA ARG A 477 2.72 -7.90 15.83
C ARG A 477 2.81 -8.81 17.06
N THR A 478 2.49 -10.10 16.92
CA THR A 478 2.44 -11.08 18.01
C THR A 478 3.31 -12.30 17.68
N PRO A 479 4.64 -12.16 17.69
CA PRO A 479 5.57 -13.21 17.23
C PRO A 479 5.58 -14.48 18.10
N VAL A 480 4.92 -14.44 19.26
CA VAL A 480 4.75 -15.61 20.13
C VAL A 480 3.73 -16.54 19.49
N LYS A 481 4.17 -17.73 19.06
CA LYS A 481 3.24 -18.79 18.63
C LYS A 481 2.25 -19.06 19.77
N ALA A 482 0.96 -19.06 19.46
CA ALA A 482 -0.06 -19.48 20.40
C ALA A 482 0.29 -20.90 20.88
N LEU A 483 0.61 -21.04 22.16
CA LEU A 483 0.83 -22.33 22.78
C LEU A 483 -0.44 -23.16 22.55
N GLU A 484 -0.31 -24.31 21.89
CA GLU A 484 -1.34 -25.35 21.96
C GLU A 484 -1.64 -25.55 23.45
N GLY A 485 -2.91 -25.39 23.85
CA GLY A 485 -3.32 -25.40 25.24
C GLY A 485 -2.69 -26.59 25.95
N ALA A 486 -1.89 -26.33 26.99
CA ALA A 486 -1.17 -27.37 27.71
C ALA A 486 -2.19 -28.37 28.27
N ALA A 487 -2.27 -29.54 27.66
CA ALA A 487 -3.17 -30.60 28.10
C ALA A 487 -2.86 -30.93 29.56
N ARG A 488 -3.84 -30.70 30.45
CA ARG A 488 -3.66 -30.91 31.90
C ARG A 488 -3.66 -32.41 32.16
N ALA A 489 -2.59 -32.91 32.77
CA ALA A 489 -2.52 -34.30 33.21
C ALA A 489 -3.70 -34.57 34.16
N PHE A 490 -4.48 -35.61 33.88
CA PHE A 490 -5.55 -36.02 34.79
C PHE A 490 -4.91 -36.40 36.13
N PRO A 491 -5.48 -35.98 37.27
CA PRO A 491 -4.93 -36.36 38.57
C PRO A 491 -4.86 -37.88 38.65
N ALA A 492 -3.67 -38.45 38.89
CA ALA A 492 -3.48 -39.90 38.88
C ALA A 492 -3.99 -40.60 40.15
N TRP A 493 -4.31 -39.83 41.20
CA TRP A 493 -4.73 -40.33 42.50
C TRP A 493 -6.03 -41.17 42.52
N PRO A 494 -7.07 -40.93 41.69
CA PRO A 494 -8.30 -41.74 41.71
C PRO A 494 -8.03 -43.18 41.27
N PHE A 495 -7.13 -43.36 40.28
CA PHE A 495 -6.73 -44.68 39.79
C PHE A 495 -5.85 -45.42 40.80
N ALA A 496 -4.96 -44.70 41.48
CA ALA A 496 -4.16 -45.27 42.57
C ALA A 496 -5.03 -45.75 43.74
N LEU A 497 -6.07 -44.99 44.11
CA LEU A 497 -7.03 -45.39 45.14
C LEU A 497 -7.85 -46.62 44.72
N ALA A 498 -8.32 -46.66 43.47
CA ALA A 498 -9.07 -47.81 42.96
C ALA A 498 -8.21 -49.09 42.96
N PHE A 499 -6.93 -48.99 42.57
CA PHE A 499 -5.99 -50.11 42.63
C PHE A 499 -5.75 -50.58 44.08
N ALA A 500 -5.46 -49.65 44.99
CA ALA A 500 -5.22 -49.96 46.40
C ALA A 500 -6.44 -50.63 47.06
N ALA A 501 -7.66 -50.14 46.77
CA ALA A 501 -8.90 -50.73 47.27
C ALA A 501 -9.13 -52.15 46.75
N ALA A 502 -8.87 -52.42 45.46
CA ALA A 502 -9.00 -53.74 44.87
C ALA A 502 -8.00 -54.75 45.48
N MET A 503 -6.75 -54.34 45.69
CA MET A 503 -5.72 -55.17 46.34
C MET A 503 -6.06 -55.47 47.81
N LEU A 504 -6.58 -54.48 48.54
CA LEU A 504 -7.03 -54.66 49.94
C LEU A 504 -8.21 -55.64 50.04
N LEU A 505 -9.17 -55.55 49.12
CA LEU A 505 -10.33 -56.46 49.08
C LEU A 505 -9.93 -57.90 48.72
N LEU A 506 -8.98 -58.07 47.79
CA LEU A 506 -8.40 -59.38 47.47
C LEU A 506 -7.71 -59.99 48.68
N TRP A 507 -6.83 -59.23 49.34
CA TRP A 507 -6.11 -59.69 50.54
C TRP A 507 -7.05 -60.08 51.69
N TRP A 508 -8.12 -59.30 51.90
CA TRP A 508 -9.11 -59.61 52.93
C TRP A 508 -9.89 -60.89 52.62
N ARG A 509 -10.19 -61.15 51.34
CA ARG A 509 -10.87 -62.36 50.90
C ARG A 509 -9.99 -63.60 50.97
N GLU A 510 -8.69 -63.49 50.72
CA GLU A 510 -7.76 -64.63 50.84
C GLU A 510 -7.47 -65.03 52.29
N ARG A 511 -7.72 -64.15 53.26
CA ARG A 511 -7.59 -64.42 54.70
C ARG A 511 -8.85 -65.03 55.34
N ARG A 512 -9.98 -65.03 54.64
CA ARG A 512 -11.21 -65.73 55.04
C ARG A 512 -11.25 -67.10 54.38
#